data_AF-A0A7C5V869-F1
#
_entry.id   AF-A0A7C5V869-F1
#
_cell.length_a   1.000
_cell.length_b   1.000
_cell.length_c   1.000
_cell.angle_alpha   90.00
_cell.angle_beta   90.00
_cell.angle_gamma   90.00
#
_symmetry.space_group_name_H-M   'P 1'
#
loop_
_entity.id
_entity.type
_entity.pdbx_description
1 polymer ?
#
loop_
_entity_poly.entity_id
_entity_poly.type
_entity_poly.pdbx_seq_one_letter_code
_entity_poly.pdbx_strand_id
1 'polypeptide(L)' 'PCDRNDWEILRATYSYYRHVETAVRLACGERGTTLPKDPTKQRNVAIQCGKENAEELVRELTERMHEVREVFQRCMAHES' A
#
# COMPACT_ATOMS: atom_id res chain seq x y z
N PRO A 1 0.79 -18.84 -15.99
CA PRO A 1 1.49 -17.54 -16.14
C PRO A 1 0.60 -16.40 -15.65
N CYS A 2 1.18 -15.39 -15.00
CA CYS A 2 0.52 -14.14 -14.59
C CYS A 2 -0.28 -13.55 -15.78
N ASP A 3 -1.56 -13.28 -15.61
CA ASP A 3 -2.39 -12.74 -16.69
C ASP A 3 -2.38 -11.20 -16.71
N ARG A 4 -3.06 -10.60 -17.71
CA ARG A 4 -3.12 -9.13 -17.84
C ARG A 4 -3.76 -8.45 -16.62
N ASN A 5 -4.74 -9.10 -16.00
CA ASN A 5 -5.43 -8.58 -14.83
C ASN A 5 -4.51 -8.59 -13.60
N ASP A 6 -3.71 -9.65 -13.43
CA ASP A 6 -2.65 -9.72 -12.41
C ASP A 6 -1.66 -8.55 -12.54
N TRP A 7 -1.25 -8.21 -13.77
CA TRP A 7 -0.36 -7.06 -14.02
C TRP A 7 -1.01 -5.72 -13.68
N GLU A 8 -2.29 -5.55 -13.96
CA GLU A 8 -3.04 -4.33 -13.64
C GLU A 8 -3.17 -4.15 -12.12
N ILE A 9 -3.43 -5.23 -11.39
CA ILE A 9 -3.45 -5.26 -9.92
C ILE A 9 -2.09 -4.83 -9.35
N LEU A 10 -1.00 -5.46 -9.82
CA LEU A 10 0.35 -5.13 -9.34
C LEU A 10 0.72 -3.66 -9.61
N ARG A 11 0.38 -3.15 -10.80
CA ARG A 11 0.64 -1.76 -11.17
C ARG A 11 -0.15 -0.80 -10.29
N ALA A 12 -1.45 -1.04 -10.12
CA ALA A 12 -2.31 -0.18 -9.30
C ALA A 12 -1.83 -0.15 -7.84
N THR A 13 -1.50 -1.32 -7.28
CA THR A 13 -1.02 -1.42 -5.91
C THR A 13 0.37 -0.82 -5.72
N TYR A 14 1.27 -0.96 -6.68
CA TYR A 14 2.57 -0.27 -6.65
C TYR A 14 2.39 1.26 -6.63
N SER A 15 1.55 1.81 -7.52
CA SER A 15 1.25 3.24 -7.53
C SER A 15 0.66 3.71 -6.20
N TYR A 16 -0.23 2.92 -5.59
CA TYR A 16 -0.77 3.20 -4.27
C TYR A 16 0.31 3.22 -3.18
N TYR A 17 1.19 2.23 -3.12
CA TYR A 17 2.28 2.22 -2.14
C TYR A 17 3.24 3.39 -2.28
N ARG A 18 3.53 3.82 -3.52
CA ARG A 18 4.35 5.02 -3.76
C ARG A 18 3.67 6.30 -3.26
N HIS A 19 2.36 6.39 -3.40
CA HIS A 19 1.58 7.50 -2.84
C HIS A 19 1.63 7.52 -1.31
N VAL A 20 1.37 6.37 -0.68
CA VAL A 20 1.42 6.23 0.79
C VAL A 20 2.83 6.52 1.32
N GLU A 21 3.87 5.98 0.70
CA GLU A 21 5.27 6.24 1.09
C GLU A 21 5.59 7.74 1.02
N THR A 22 5.13 8.42 -0.03
CA THR A 22 5.31 9.87 -0.18
C THR A 22 4.61 10.62 0.95
N ALA A 23 3.37 10.24 1.28
CA ALA A 23 2.63 10.83 2.39
C ALA A 23 3.32 10.60 3.75
N VAL A 24 3.86 9.40 3.97
CA VAL A 24 4.65 9.07 5.17
C VAL A 24 5.89 9.95 5.26
N ARG A 25 6.63 10.14 4.17
CA ARG A 25 7.81 11.03 4.13
C ARG A 25 7.45 12.48 4.44
N LEU A 26 6.31 12.98 3.94
CA LEU A 26 5.83 14.33 4.24
C LEU A 26 5.45 14.48 5.73
N ALA A 27 4.77 13.48 6.31
CA ALA A 27 4.34 13.52 7.70
C ALA A 27 5.47 13.26 8.72
N CYS A 28 6.50 12.51 8.34
CA CYS A 28 7.55 12.04 9.25
C CYS A 28 8.96 12.61 8.97
N GLY A 29 9.16 13.29 7.85
CA GLY A 29 10.48 13.67 7.35
C GLY A 29 11.12 12.61 6.45
N GLU A 30 12.33 12.89 5.95
CA GLU A 30 12.97 12.22 4.81
C GLU A 30 13.24 10.70 4.93
N ARG A 31 13.09 10.10 6.13
CA ARG A 31 13.40 8.67 6.38
C ARG A 31 12.18 7.80 6.66
N GLY A 32 10.96 8.30 6.52
CA GLY A 32 9.75 7.51 6.78
C GLY A 32 9.52 6.46 5.68
N THR A 33 9.77 5.19 5.98
CA THR A 33 9.37 4.04 5.13
C THR A 33 8.32 3.15 5.79
N THR A 34 7.93 3.47 7.02
CA THR A 34 6.95 2.74 7.83
C THR A 34 5.88 3.70 8.33
N LEU A 35 4.66 3.19 8.54
CA LEU A 35 3.60 4.00 9.14
C LEU A 35 4.07 4.55 10.50
N PRO A 36 3.85 5.85 10.77
CA PRO A 36 4.23 6.45 12.05
C PRO A 36 3.48 5.78 13.20
N LYS A 37 4.11 5.72 14.39
CA LYS A 37 3.44 5.31 15.63
C LYS A 37 2.66 6.46 16.29
N ASP A 38 2.99 7.69 15.94
CA ASP A 38 2.33 8.89 16.45
C ASP A 38 0.93 9.05 15.83
N PRO A 39 -0.15 9.09 16.64
CA PRO A 39 -1.52 9.17 16.12
C PRO A 39 -1.80 10.41 15.27
N THR A 40 -1.15 11.55 15.57
CA THR A 40 -1.30 12.79 14.80
C THR A 40 -0.68 12.62 13.42
N LYS A 41 0.51 12.02 13.36
CA LYS A 41 1.16 11.71 12.08
C LYS A 41 0.39 10.66 11.29
N GLN A 42 -0.16 9.64 11.92
CA GLN A 42 -1.02 8.65 11.26
C GLN A 42 -2.23 9.30 10.60
N ARG A 43 -2.91 10.21 11.33
CA ARG A 43 -4.03 10.98 10.79
C ARG A 43 -3.62 11.84 9.59
N ASN A 44 -2.46 12.50 9.66
CA ASN A 44 -1.96 13.30 8.54
C ASN A 44 -1.70 12.45 7.29
N VAL A 45 -1.10 11.26 7.45
CA VAL A 45 -0.89 10.32 6.34
C VAL A 45 -2.22 9.86 5.75
N ALA A 46 -3.20 9.52 6.60
CA ALA A 46 -4.54 9.13 6.17
C ALA A 46 -5.21 10.22 5.30
N ILE A 47 -5.21 11.46 5.78
CA ILE A 47 -5.78 12.60 5.05
C ILE A 47 -5.06 12.82 3.71
N GLN A 48 -3.72 12.73 3.67
CA GLN A 48 -2.95 12.84 2.44
C GLN A 48 -3.21 11.69 1.45
N CYS A 49 -3.67 10.55 1.94
CA CYS A 49 -4.10 9.40 1.14
C CYS A 49 -5.61 9.41 0.84
N GLY A 50 -6.34 10.49 1.18
CA GLY A 50 -7.77 10.61 0.94
C GLY A 50 -8.63 9.73 1.84
N LYS A 51 -8.15 9.39 3.05
CA LYS A 51 -8.85 8.58 4.06
C LYS A 51 -9.33 9.42 5.22
N GLU A 52 -10.44 9.03 5.82
CA GLU A 52 -11.03 9.76 6.94
C GLU A 52 -10.23 9.58 8.24
N ASN A 53 -9.62 8.41 8.39
CA ASN A 53 -8.86 8.02 9.58
C ASN A 53 -7.74 7.02 9.24
N ALA A 54 -6.89 6.75 10.24
CA ALA A 54 -5.74 5.86 10.08
C ALA A 54 -6.16 4.40 9.90
N GLU A 55 -7.27 4.00 10.50
CA GLU A 55 -7.84 2.66 10.41
C GLU A 55 -8.26 2.32 8.97
N GLU A 56 -8.88 3.25 8.25
CA GLU A 56 -9.23 3.09 6.84
C GLU A 56 -8.00 2.96 5.94
N LEU A 57 -6.96 3.76 6.20
CA LEU A 57 -5.69 3.67 5.48
C LEU A 57 -5.05 2.29 5.70
N VAL A 58 -5.00 1.82 6.95
CA VAL A 58 -4.44 0.51 7.30
C VAL A 58 -5.26 -0.61 6.67
N ARG A 59 -6.60 -0.51 6.71
CA ARG A 59 -7.48 -1.50 6.09
C ARG A 59 -7.20 -1.65 4.59
N GLU A 60 -7.17 -0.54 3.84
CA GLU A 60 -6.87 -0.61 2.39
C GLU A 60 -5.45 -1.10 2.11
N LEU A 61 -4.46 -0.68 2.92
CA LEU A 61 -3.09 -1.22 2.81
C LEU A 61 -3.08 -2.73 2.97
N THR A 62 -3.76 -3.26 3.99
CA THR A 62 -3.87 -4.69 4.25
C THR A 62 -4.58 -5.42 3.11
N GLU A 63 -5.71 -4.91 2.64
CA GLU A 63 -6.46 -5.50 1.51
C GLU A 63 -5.59 -5.61 0.25
N ARG A 64 -4.88 -4.53 -0.11
CA ARG A 64 -3.97 -4.52 -1.26
C ARG A 64 -2.76 -5.43 -1.08
N MET A 65 -2.23 -5.55 0.14
CA MET A 65 -1.16 -6.50 0.45
C MET A 65 -1.61 -7.94 0.25
N HIS A 66 -2.84 -8.26 0.66
CA HIS A 66 -3.44 -9.58 0.43
C HIS A 66 -3.58 -9.85 -1.07
N GLU A 67 -4.12 -8.91 -1.83
CA GLU A 67 -4.32 -9.04 -3.28
C GLU A 67 -3.00 -9.27 -4.03
N VAL A 68 -1.95 -8.51 -3.70
CA VAL A 68 -0.60 -8.71 -4.28
C VAL A 68 -0.04 -10.09 -3.91
N ARG A 69 -0.27 -10.55 -2.68
CA ARG A 69 0.21 -11.87 -2.24
C ARG A 69 -0.46 -12.99 -3.00
N GLU A 70 -1.76 -12.88 -3.28
CA GLU A 70 -2.50 -13.85 -4.09
C GLU A 70 -2.01 -13.85 -5.54
N VAL A 71 -1.83 -12.66 -6.14
CA VAL A 71 -1.24 -12.54 -7.48
C VAL A 71 0.14 -13.22 -7.52
N PHE A 72 1.01 -12.90 -6.56
CA PHE A 72 2.35 -13.49 -6.49
C PHE A 72 2.30 -15.02 -6.40
N GLN A 73 1.42 -15.57 -5.55
CA GLN A 73 1.25 -17.01 -5.44
C GLN A 73 0.77 -17.65 -6.74
N ARG A 74 -0.18 -17.05 -7.45
CA ARG A 74 -0.63 -17.53 -8.76
C ARG A 74 0.50 -17.54 -9.78
N CYS A 75 1.29 -16.47 -9.83
CA CYS A 75 2.34 -16.32 -10.82
C CYS A 75 3.52 -17.28 -10.55
N MET A 76 3.86 -17.52 -9.27
CA MET A 76 4.90 -18.47 -8.85
C MET A 76 4.44 -19.95 -8.92
N ALA A 77 3.16 -20.25 -8.67
CA ALA A 77 2.63 -21.62 -8.73
C ALA A 77 2.66 -22.22 -10.15
N HIS A 78 2.81 -21.39 -11.18
CA HIS A 78 2.96 -21.81 -12.57
C HIS A 78 4.42 -22.08 -12.98
N GLU A 79 5.39 -21.91 -12.09
CA GLU A 79 6.82 -22.18 -12.35
C GLU A 79 7.32 -23.53 -11.78
N SER A 80 6.42 -24.37 -11.24
CA SER A 80 6.74 -25.71 -10.70
C SER A 80 6.24 -26.85 -11.58
#